data_AF-A0A7Y3BQY5-F1
#
_entry.id   AF-A0A7Y3BQY5-F1
#
_cell.length_a   1.000
_cell.length_b   1.000
_cell.length_c   1.000
_cell.angle_alpha   90.00
_cell.angle_beta   90.00
_cell.angle_gamma   90.00
#
_symmetry.space_group_name_H-M   'P 1'
#
loop_
_entity.id
_entity.type
_entity.pdbx_description
1 polymer ?
#
loop_
_entity_poly.entity_id
_entity_poly.type
_entity_poly.pdbx_seq_one_letter_code
_entity_poly.pdbx_strand_id
1 'polypeptide(L)'
;MPLLFLLLIAFATGALSAYAGRDELRHSSDPVWRMETFLAYALFVTLVLVPTTIYFYAFHGDWFLFYWVDTARAPWFWGLMGAALLLGAALLGFWIGLALCRASRDLATRRITIGSVLMALAVWPLAWSRLSVVGSHRQFSRDYGLTTFFASPAFYSGLAMVLVIVLAFGWLVYHVDRHTRDSV
;
A
#
# COMPACT_ATOMS: atom_id res chain seq x y z
N MET A 1 -3.67 4.12 8.88
CA MET A 1 -4.01 2.96 8.05
C MET A 1 -3.28 1.74 8.60
N PRO A 2 -3.94 0.60 8.82
CA PRO A 2 -3.28 -0.57 9.38
C PRO A 2 -2.34 -1.23 8.36
N LEU A 3 -1.29 -1.93 8.83
CA LEU A 3 -0.23 -2.48 7.98
C LEU A 3 -0.80 -3.39 6.89
N LEU A 4 -1.62 -4.38 7.25
CA LEU A 4 -2.19 -5.35 6.30
C LEU A 4 -2.96 -4.68 5.16
N PHE A 5 -3.70 -3.60 5.48
CA PHE A 5 -4.37 -2.79 4.47
C PHE A 5 -3.35 -2.15 3.51
N LEU A 6 -2.29 -1.51 4.06
CA LEU A 6 -1.25 -0.89 3.23
C LEU A 6 -0.49 -1.91 2.38
N LEU A 7 -0.23 -3.12 2.88
CA LEU A 7 0.43 -4.18 2.10
C LEU A 7 -0.40 -4.56 0.87
N LEU A 8 -1.71 -4.72 1.05
CA LEU A 8 -2.62 -5.08 -0.04
C LEU A 8 -2.80 -3.93 -1.05
N ILE A 9 -2.81 -2.68 -0.58
CA ILE A 9 -2.83 -1.50 -1.45
C ILE A 9 -1.50 -1.33 -2.20
N ALA A 10 -0.36 -1.52 -1.53
CA ALA A 10 0.96 -1.48 -2.16
C ALA A 10 1.03 -2.52 -3.29
N PHE A 11 0.61 -3.75 -3.01
CA PHE A 11 0.52 -4.80 -4.02
C PHE A 11 -0.41 -4.44 -5.18
N ALA A 12 -1.63 -3.98 -4.89
CA ALA A 12 -2.62 -3.63 -5.91
C ALA A 12 -2.14 -2.48 -6.82
N THR A 13 -1.57 -1.44 -6.22
CA THR A 13 -1.02 -0.28 -6.95
C THR A 13 0.18 -0.66 -7.80
N GLY A 14 1.03 -1.59 -7.35
CA GLY A 14 2.13 -2.13 -8.16
C GLY A 14 1.62 -2.88 -9.40
N ALA A 15 0.67 -3.81 -9.20
CA ALA A 15 0.08 -4.57 -10.29
C ALA A 15 -0.65 -3.66 -11.30
N LEU A 16 -1.36 -2.65 -10.81
CA LEU A 16 -2.07 -1.69 -11.65
C LEU A 16 -1.14 -0.72 -12.38
N SER A 17 -0.01 -0.32 -11.77
CA SER A 17 1.00 0.50 -12.45
C SER A 17 1.62 -0.26 -13.61
N ALA A 18 1.96 -1.54 -13.40
CA ALA A 18 2.45 -2.39 -14.48
C ALA A 18 1.40 -2.55 -15.59
N TYR A 19 0.12 -2.66 -15.24
CA TYR A 19 -0.96 -2.69 -16.23
C TYR A 19 -1.12 -1.37 -17.01
N ALA A 20 -0.94 -0.23 -16.35
CA ALA A 20 -1.01 1.08 -17.01
C ALA A 20 0.11 1.25 -18.04
N GLY A 21 1.33 0.81 -17.72
CA GLY A 21 2.47 0.83 -18.64
C GLY A 21 2.59 -0.37 -19.57
N ARG A 22 1.53 -1.18 -19.74
CA ARG A 22 1.60 -2.48 -20.44
C ARG A 22 2.21 -2.41 -21.85
N ASP A 23 2.03 -1.30 -22.56
CA ASP A 23 2.51 -1.13 -23.93
C ASP A 23 4.03 -0.96 -23.95
N GLU A 24 4.60 -0.21 -23.00
CA GLU A 24 6.06 -0.13 -22.75
C GLU A 24 6.61 -1.51 -22.33
N LEU A 25 5.95 -2.15 -21.36
CA LEU A 25 6.45 -3.38 -20.71
C LEU A 25 6.46 -4.62 -21.63
N ARG A 26 5.60 -4.65 -22.65
CA ARG A 26 5.51 -5.74 -23.63
C ARG A 26 6.60 -5.67 -24.69
N HIS A 27 6.99 -4.47 -25.10
CA HIS A 27 7.89 -4.25 -26.23
C HIS A 27 9.33 -3.93 -25.79
N SER A 28 9.51 -3.44 -24.56
CA SER A 28 10.84 -3.12 -24.04
C SER A 28 11.62 -4.37 -23.59
N SER A 29 12.82 -4.53 -24.17
CA SER A 29 13.84 -5.49 -23.72
C SER A 29 14.68 -4.97 -22.55
N ASP A 30 14.47 -3.73 -22.13
CA ASP A 30 15.28 -3.11 -21.10
C ASP A 30 15.07 -3.75 -19.73
N PRO A 31 16.07 -3.63 -18.83
CA PRO A 31 15.89 -4.02 -17.44
C PRO A 31 14.85 -3.12 -16.75
N VAL A 32 14.09 -3.72 -15.83
CA VAL A 32 12.91 -3.09 -15.17
C VAL A 32 13.22 -1.73 -14.53
N TRP A 33 14.40 -1.55 -13.94
CA TRP A 33 14.77 -0.30 -13.27
C TRP A 33 15.01 0.88 -14.22
N ARG A 34 15.08 0.67 -15.54
CA ARG A 34 15.17 1.75 -16.54
C ARG A 34 13.83 2.13 -17.13
N MET A 35 12.79 1.34 -16.88
CA MET A 35 11.46 1.60 -17.43
C MET A 35 10.83 2.81 -16.74
N GLU A 36 10.23 3.69 -17.52
CA GLU A 36 9.62 4.93 -17.01
C GLU A 36 8.46 4.59 -16.07
N THR A 37 7.64 3.60 -16.44
CA THR A 37 6.54 3.09 -15.60
C THR A 37 7.04 2.63 -14.23
N PHE A 38 8.19 1.93 -14.16
CA PHE A 38 8.75 1.49 -12.88
C PHE A 38 9.27 2.66 -12.06
N LEU A 39 9.98 3.60 -12.68
CA LEU A 39 10.50 4.80 -12.00
C LEU A 39 9.38 5.66 -11.43
N ALA A 40 8.31 5.89 -12.20
CA ALA A 40 7.13 6.60 -11.72
C ALA A 40 6.50 5.89 -10.52
N TYR A 41 6.36 4.56 -10.58
CA TYR A 41 5.83 3.78 -9.46
C TYR A 41 6.76 3.80 -8.24
N ALA A 42 8.08 3.69 -8.43
CA ALA A 42 9.06 3.78 -7.36
C ALA A 42 9.00 5.15 -6.65
N LEU A 43 8.81 6.24 -7.40
CA LEU A 43 8.58 7.57 -6.84
C LEU A 43 7.30 7.63 -6.02
N PHE A 44 6.19 7.08 -6.52
CA PHE A 44 4.94 6.98 -5.76
C PHE A 44 5.11 6.20 -4.45
N VAL A 45 5.75 5.02 -4.50
CA VAL A 45 6.01 4.22 -3.29
C VAL A 45 6.85 5.00 -2.29
N THR A 46 7.94 5.63 -2.76
CA THR A 46 8.92 6.31 -1.90
C THR A 46 8.38 7.62 -1.32
N LEU A 47 7.59 8.37 -2.08
CA LEU A 47 7.08 9.68 -1.65
C LEU A 47 5.70 9.62 -1.00
N VAL A 48 4.95 8.54 -1.17
CA VAL A 48 3.58 8.42 -0.64
C VAL A 48 3.44 7.25 0.33
N LEU A 49 3.68 6.01 -0.12
CA LEU A 49 3.40 4.83 0.70
C LEU A 49 4.38 4.66 1.86
N VAL A 50 5.68 4.93 1.63
CA VAL A 50 6.70 4.86 2.67
C VAL A 50 6.45 5.92 3.75
N PRO A 51 6.25 7.22 3.45
CA PRO A 51 5.89 8.22 4.45
C PRO A 51 4.59 7.90 5.18
N THR A 52 3.57 7.38 4.49
CA THR A 52 2.33 6.93 5.12
C THR A 52 2.61 5.83 6.16
N THR A 53 3.44 4.85 5.80
CA THR A 53 3.83 3.76 6.68
C THR A 53 4.62 4.26 7.89
N ILE A 54 5.61 5.13 7.67
CA ILE A 54 6.40 5.74 8.73
C ILE A 54 5.50 6.53 9.68
N TYR A 55 4.57 7.34 9.16
CA TYR A 55 3.64 8.12 9.96
C TYR A 55 2.78 7.23 10.86
N PHE A 56 2.10 6.23 10.29
CA PHE A 56 1.24 5.36 11.09
C PHE A 56 2.02 4.50 12.08
N TYR A 57 3.23 4.10 11.74
CA TYR A 57 4.09 3.40 12.66
C TYR A 57 4.54 4.30 13.84
N ALA A 58 5.00 5.52 13.54
CA ALA A 58 5.54 6.43 14.54
C ALA A 58 4.46 6.94 15.52
N PHE A 59 3.27 7.26 15.02
CA PHE A 59 2.20 7.86 15.83
C PHE A 59 1.16 6.86 16.33
N HIS A 60 1.00 5.72 15.64
CA HIS A 60 -0.05 4.75 15.91
C HIS A 60 0.45 3.29 15.81
N GLY A 61 1.72 3.03 16.17
CA GLY A 61 2.40 1.75 15.95
C GLY A 61 1.67 0.50 16.43
N ASP A 62 1.13 0.50 17.65
CA ASP A 62 0.40 -0.65 18.19
C ASP A 62 -0.89 -0.91 17.39
N TRP A 63 -1.64 0.13 17.05
CA TRP A 63 -2.84 0.03 16.20
C TRP A 63 -2.50 -0.36 14.75
N PHE A 64 -1.40 0.19 14.22
CA PHE A 64 -0.86 -0.11 12.89
C PHE A 64 -0.57 -1.61 12.72
N LEU A 65 -0.11 -2.27 13.79
CA LEU A 65 0.18 -3.70 13.85
C LEU A 65 -0.93 -4.54 14.50
N PHE A 66 -2.17 -4.03 14.54
CA PHE A 66 -3.34 -4.74 15.08
C PHE A 66 -3.21 -5.20 16.54
N TYR A 67 -2.32 -4.58 17.31
CA TYR A 67 -1.98 -5.01 18.67
C TYR A 67 -1.47 -6.46 18.72
N TRP A 68 -0.89 -6.99 17.63
CA TRP A 68 -0.26 -8.31 17.64
C TRP A 68 1.08 -8.31 18.35
N VAL A 69 1.75 -7.17 18.39
CA VAL A 69 3.07 -7.01 18.99
C VAL A 69 3.11 -5.73 19.81
N ASP A 70 3.86 -5.77 20.91
CA ASP A 70 4.14 -4.62 21.77
C ASP A 70 5.28 -3.81 21.12
N THR A 71 4.94 -2.72 20.42
CA THR A 71 5.92 -1.94 19.66
C THR A 71 6.95 -1.27 20.56
N ALA A 72 6.62 -1.02 21.83
CA ALA A 72 7.53 -0.42 22.81
C ALA A 72 8.74 -1.30 23.14
N ARG A 73 8.65 -2.62 22.95
CA ARG A 73 9.76 -3.55 23.25
C ARG A 73 10.88 -3.53 22.21
N ALA A 74 10.52 -3.39 20.93
CA ALA A 74 11.49 -3.38 19.83
C ALA A 74 11.05 -2.41 18.72
N PRO A 75 11.07 -1.08 18.98
CA PRO A 75 10.50 -0.10 18.06
C PRO A 75 11.21 -0.03 16.70
N TRP A 76 12.52 -0.23 16.65
CA TRP A 76 13.24 -0.17 15.37
C TRP A 76 12.96 -1.41 14.51
N PHE A 77 12.86 -2.60 15.12
CA PHE A 77 12.68 -3.86 14.43
C PHE A 77 11.33 -3.93 13.72
N TRP A 78 10.23 -3.60 14.43
CA TRP A 78 8.90 -3.64 13.84
C TRP A 78 8.68 -2.56 12.78
N GLY A 79 9.31 -1.39 12.94
CA GLY A 79 9.29 -0.32 11.94
C GLY A 79 10.00 -0.73 10.66
N LEU A 80 11.22 -1.27 10.76
CA LEU A 80 11.98 -1.77 9.62
C LEU A 80 11.26 -2.94 8.94
N MET A 81 10.68 -3.86 9.70
CA MET A 81 9.91 -4.97 9.16
C MET A 81 8.67 -4.48 8.42
N GLY A 82 7.92 -3.53 8.98
CA GLY A 82 6.77 -2.91 8.32
C GLY A 82 7.14 -2.26 6.99
N ALA A 83 8.24 -1.50 6.97
CA ALA A 83 8.76 -0.88 5.75
C ALA A 83 9.24 -1.93 4.72
N ALA A 84 9.97 -2.96 5.15
CA ALA A 84 10.45 -4.03 4.29
C ALA A 84 9.29 -4.83 3.67
N LEU A 85 8.25 -5.13 4.46
CA LEU A 85 7.05 -5.80 3.98
C LEU A 85 6.29 -4.93 2.97
N LEU A 86 6.17 -3.63 3.22
CA LEU A 86 5.54 -2.70 2.30
C LEU A 86 6.26 -2.65 0.95
N LEU A 87 7.59 -2.46 0.98
CA LEU A 87 8.42 -2.44 -0.23
C LEU A 87 8.36 -3.78 -0.96
N GLY A 88 8.43 -4.89 -0.22
CA GLY A 88 8.28 -6.23 -0.77
C GLY A 88 6.92 -6.41 -1.46
N ALA A 89 5.83 -6.00 -0.82
CA ALA A 89 4.49 -6.09 -1.40
C ALA A 89 4.32 -5.21 -2.66
N ALA A 90 4.83 -3.97 -2.63
CA ALA A 90 4.86 -3.06 -3.77
C ALA A 90 5.59 -3.66 -4.97
N LEU A 91 6.82 -4.14 -4.73
CA LEU A 91 7.64 -4.78 -5.76
C LEU A 91 6.97 -6.04 -6.28
N LEU A 92 6.51 -6.94 -5.40
CA LEU A 92 5.83 -8.17 -5.81
C LEU A 92 4.60 -7.90 -6.68
N GLY A 93 3.78 -6.92 -6.29
CA GLY A 93 2.63 -6.49 -7.10
C GLY A 93 3.04 -6.05 -8.50
N PHE A 94 4.07 -5.21 -8.58
CA PHE A 94 4.62 -4.75 -9.86
C PHE A 94 5.19 -5.91 -10.70
N TRP A 95 6.01 -6.78 -10.13
CA TRP A 95 6.62 -7.92 -10.81
C TRP A 95 5.58 -8.92 -11.34
N ILE A 96 4.55 -9.22 -10.54
CA ILE A 96 3.44 -10.08 -10.98
C ILE A 96 2.66 -9.40 -12.10
N GLY A 97 2.35 -8.10 -11.96
CA GLY A 97 1.70 -7.32 -13.01
C GLY A 97 2.50 -7.35 -14.33
N LEU A 98 3.81 -7.11 -14.25
CA LEU A 98 4.75 -7.16 -15.38
C LEU A 98 4.74 -8.55 -16.05
N ALA A 99 4.88 -9.62 -15.27
CA ALA A 99 4.90 -10.98 -15.79
C ALA A 99 3.59 -11.33 -16.52
N LEU A 100 2.45 -10.90 -15.98
CA LEU A 100 1.14 -11.11 -16.59
C LEU A 100 0.93 -10.26 -17.85
N CYS A 101 1.40 -9.01 -17.86
CA CYS A 101 1.34 -8.14 -19.02
C CYS A 101 2.19 -8.68 -20.18
N ARG A 102 3.39 -9.20 -19.89
CA ARG A 102 4.26 -9.88 -20.88
C ARG A 102 3.65 -11.19 -21.40
N ALA A 103 2.85 -11.87 -20.58
CA ALA A 103 2.10 -13.05 -20.98
C ALA A 103 0.76 -12.71 -21.68
N SER A 104 0.47 -11.44 -21.96
CA SER A 104 -0.79 -10.95 -22.53
C SER A 104 -2.05 -11.35 -21.71
N ARG A 105 -1.90 -11.50 -20.40
CA ARG A 105 -2.97 -11.89 -19.45
C ARG A 105 -3.56 -10.70 -18.72
N ASP A 106 -3.99 -9.68 -19.47
CA ASP A 106 -4.52 -8.42 -18.93
C ASP A 106 -5.70 -8.60 -17.98
N LEU A 107 -6.59 -9.54 -18.31
CA LEU A 107 -7.73 -9.87 -17.45
C LEU A 107 -7.29 -10.42 -16.09
N ALA A 108 -6.21 -11.20 -16.06
CA ALA A 108 -5.66 -11.73 -14.81
C ALA A 108 -5.07 -10.62 -13.95
N THR A 109 -4.30 -9.69 -14.55
CA THR A 109 -3.76 -8.52 -13.82
C THR A 109 -4.89 -7.70 -13.20
N ARG A 110 -5.93 -7.38 -13.99
CA ARG A 110 -7.09 -6.64 -13.48
C ARG A 110 -7.82 -7.37 -12.35
N ARG A 111 -8.02 -8.69 -12.47
CA ARG A 111 -8.67 -9.51 -11.42
C ARG A 111 -7.86 -9.53 -10.14
N ILE A 112 -6.54 -9.67 -10.23
CA ILE A 112 -5.64 -9.67 -9.08
C ILE A 112 -5.67 -8.30 -8.40
N THR A 113 -5.55 -7.20 -9.16
CA THR A 113 -5.66 -5.84 -8.61
C THR A 113 -6.97 -5.64 -7.86
N ILE A 114 -8.11 -5.98 -8.49
CA ILE A 114 -9.43 -5.84 -7.86
C ILE A 114 -9.53 -6.73 -6.62
N GLY A 115 -9.08 -7.99 -6.72
CA GLY A 115 -9.06 -8.92 -5.59
C GLY A 115 -8.26 -8.38 -4.41
N SER A 116 -7.08 -7.82 -4.65
CA SER A 116 -6.24 -7.21 -3.61
C SER A 116 -6.90 -5.99 -2.98
N VAL A 117 -7.56 -5.12 -3.76
CA VAL A 117 -8.32 -3.98 -3.20
C VAL A 117 -9.50 -4.47 -2.35
N LEU A 118 -10.26 -5.46 -2.83
CA LEU A 118 -11.37 -6.05 -2.06
C LEU A 118 -10.88 -6.68 -0.76
N MET A 119 -9.75 -7.41 -0.80
CA MET A 119 -9.12 -7.95 0.39
C MET A 119 -8.67 -6.83 1.34
N ALA A 120 -8.12 -5.73 0.82
CA ALA A 120 -7.74 -4.58 1.65
C ALA A 120 -8.95 -4.02 2.39
N LEU A 121 -10.08 -3.85 1.69
CA LEU A 121 -11.33 -3.40 2.31
C LEU A 121 -11.86 -4.41 3.33
N ALA A 122 -11.73 -5.71 3.07
CA ALA A 122 -12.16 -6.77 3.99
C ALA A 122 -11.38 -6.81 5.31
N VAL A 123 -10.16 -6.24 5.36
CA VAL A 123 -9.39 -6.12 6.61
C VAL A 123 -10.18 -5.41 7.69
N TRP A 124 -10.95 -4.38 7.34
CA TRP A 124 -11.71 -3.56 8.28
C TRP A 124 -12.77 -4.32 9.07
N PRO A 125 -13.76 -4.98 8.41
CA PRO A 125 -14.77 -5.76 9.14
C PRO A 125 -14.16 -6.97 9.86
N LEU A 126 -13.16 -7.63 9.27
CA LEU A 126 -12.54 -8.82 9.87
C LEU A 126 -11.76 -8.50 11.16
N ALA A 127 -11.17 -7.31 11.24
CA ALA A 127 -10.41 -6.86 12.41
C ALA A 127 -11.14 -5.77 13.21
N TRP A 128 -12.47 -5.68 13.09
CA TRP A 128 -13.25 -4.59 13.69
C TRP A 128 -13.04 -4.45 15.20
N SER A 129 -12.98 -5.57 15.93
CA SER A 129 -12.75 -5.59 17.38
C SER A 129 -11.43 -4.93 17.81
N ARG A 130 -10.44 -4.90 16.92
CA ARG A 130 -9.13 -4.28 17.14
C ARG A 130 -9.07 -2.87 16.56
N LEU A 131 -9.57 -2.69 15.35
CA LEU A 131 -9.41 -1.43 14.60
C LEU A 131 -10.37 -0.32 15.04
N SER A 132 -11.50 -0.66 15.67
CA SER A 132 -12.49 0.30 16.16
C SER A 132 -12.02 1.14 17.35
N VAL A 133 -10.90 0.77 17.97
CA VAL A 133 -10.31 1.45 19.13
C VAL A 133 -8.83 1.77 18.91
N VAL A 134 -8.39 2.91 19.41
CA VAL A 134 -7.01 3.42 19.29
C VAL A 134 -6.43 3.65 20.69
N GLY A 135 -5.27 3.07 20.93
CA GLY A 135 -4.48 3.22 22.15
C GLY A 135 -3.13 2.49 22.04
N SER A 136 -2.44 2.35 23.16
CA SER A 136 -1.23 1.52 23.27
C SER A 136 -1.55 0.05 23.50
N HIS A 137 -0.59 -0.84 23.27
CA HIS A 137 -0.73 -2.28 23.48
C HIS A 137 -1.15 -2.61 24.92
N ARG A 138 -0.64 -1.87 25.91
CA ARG A 138 -1.02 -2.03 27.33
C ARG A 138 -2.46 -1.63 27.59
N GLN A 139 -2.90 -0.49 27.03
CA GLN A 139 -4.28 0.00 27.11
C GLN A 139 -5.26 -0.98 26.46
N PHE A 140 -4.89 -1.53 25.30
CA PHE A 140 -5.70 -2.52 24.60
C PHE A 140 -5.81 -3.84 25.37
N SER A 141 -4.68 -4.35 25.89
CA SER A 141 -4.66 -5.64 26.59
C SER A 141 -5.35 -5.62 27.96
N ARG A 142 -5.47 -4.44 28.58
CA ARG A 142 -6.09 -4.25 29.90
C ARG A 142 -7.40 -3.46 29.85
N ASP A 143 -7.89 -3.18 28.64
CA ASP A 143 -9.17 -2.51 28.36
C ASP A 143 -9.38 -1.19 29.13
N TYR A 144 -8.41 -0.27 29.04
CA TYR A 144 -8.51 1.04 29.69
C TYR A 144 -7.98 2.17 28.80
N GLY A 145 -8.56 3.37 28.93
CA GLY A 145 -8.07 4.59 28.27
C GLY A 145 -8.07 4.51 26.74
N LEU A 146 -8.92 3.67 26.15
CA LEU A 146 -9.07 3.51 24.71
C LEU A 146 -9.93 4.64 24.13
N THR A 147 -9.55 5.11 22.94
CA THR A 147 -10.35 6.09 22.18
C THR A 147 -11.01 5.40 21.00
N THR A 148 -12.22 5.83 20.64
CA THR A 148 -12.89 5.30 19.46
C THR A 148 -12.16 5.78 18.20
N PHE A 149 -12.04 4.90 17.20
CA PHE A 149 -11.29 5.18 15.99
C PHE A 149 -11.77 6.44 15.29
N PHE A 150 -13.08 6.61 15.11
CA PHE A 150 -13.66 7.77 14.42
C PHE A 150 -13.44 9.11 15.13
N ALA A 151 -13.20 9.09 16.45
CA ALA A 151 -12.86 10.29 17.22
C ALA A 151 -11.35 10.51 17.35
N SER A 152 -10.54 9.57 16.86
CA SER A 152 -9.09 9.59 17.03
C SER A 152 -8.37 10.36 15.90
N PRO A 153 -7.16 10.88 16.16
CA PRO A 153 -6.29 11.41 15.10
C PRO A 153 -5.97 10.39 14.00
N ALA A 154 -6.03 9.08 14.29
CA ALA A 154 -5.76 8.02 13.32
C ALA A 154 -6.81 7.99 12.19
N PHE A 155 -8.06 8.38 12.47
CA PHE A 155 -9.10 8.49 11.45
C PHE A 155 -8.86 9.67 10.51
N TYR A 156 -8.64 10.87 11.06
CA TYR A 156 -8.41 12.07 10.24
C TYR A 156 -7.14 11.99 9.40
N SER A 157 -6.04 11.51 10.00
CA SER A 157 -4.81 11.23 9.26
C SER A 157 -5.01 10.10 8.24
N GLY A 158 -5.80 9.07 8.58
CA GLY A 158 -6.16 7.99 7.66
C GLY A 158 -6.88 8.52 6.43
N LEU A 159 -7.88 9.36 6.62
CA LEU A 159 -8.65 9.99 5.55
C LEU A 159 -7.77 10.87 4.66
N ALA A 160 -6.94 11.73 5.26
CA ALA A 160 -6.01 12.58 4.52
C ALA A 160 -5.02 11.74 3.68
N MET A 161 -4.42 10.70 4.26
CA MET A 161 -3.48 9.85 3.55
C MET A 161 -4.15 9.03 2.44
N VAL A 162 -5.40 8.57 2.63
CA VAL A 162 -6.17 7.93 1.55
C VAL A 162 -6.36 8.87 0.38
N LEU A 163 -6.75 10.12 0.64
CA LEU A 163 -6.93 11.12 -0.42
C LEU A 163 -5.62 11.36 -1.17
N VAL A 164 -4.50 11.53 -0.45
CA VAL A 164 -3.17 11.68 -1.07
C VAL A 164 -2.81 10.46 -1.91
N ILE A 165 -3.00 9.25 -1.39
CA ILE A 165 -2.75 8.00 -2.11
C ILE A 165 -3.58 7.93 -3.38
N VAL A 166 -4.89 8.15 -3.30
CA VAL A 166 -5.79 8.07 -4.45
C VAL A 166 -5.46 9.12 -5.50
N LEU A 167 -5.21 10.36 -5.10
CA LEU A 167 -4.89 11.45 -6.01
C LEU A 167 -3.53 11.26 -6.68
N ALA A 168 -2.47 10.98 -5.90
CA ALA A 168 -1.13 10.78 -6.43
C ALA A 168 -1.05 9.54 -7.33
N PHE A 169 -1.72 8.45 -6.93
CA PHE A 169 -1.76 7.25 -7.74
C PHE A 169 -2.61 7.43 -9.00
N GLY A 170 -3.76 8.09 -8.91
CA GLY A 170 -4.60 8.42 -10.06
C GLY A 170 -3.85 9.28 -11.08
N TRP A 171 -3.09 10.28 -10.59
CA TRP A 171 -2.21 11.08 -11.43
C TRP A 171 -1.13 10.24 -12.12
N LEU A 172 -0.47 9.33 -11.39
CA LEU A 172 0.54 8.43 -11.94
C LEU A 172 -0.05 7.58 -13.08
N VAL A 173 -1.18 6.91 -12.83
CA VAL A 173 -1.82 6.05 -13.84
C VAL A 173 -2.22 6.85 -15.06
N TYR A 174 -2.79 8.05 -14.86
CA TYR A 174 -3.16 8.95 -15.95
C TYR A 174 -1.95 9.39 -16.77
N HIS A 175 -0.85 9.74 -16.12
CA HIS A 175 0.36 10.20 -16.79
C HIS A 175 1.04 9.08 -17.58
N VAL A 176 1.17 7.89 -17.00
CA VAL A 176 1.76 6.71 -17.66
C VAL A 176 0.92 6.30 -18.87
N ASP A 177 -0.41 6.14 -18.71
CA ASP A 177 -1.30 5.75 -19.83
C ASP A 177 -1.31 6.78 -20.96
N ARG A 178 -1.11 8.07 -20.67
CA ARG A 178 -0.99 9.10 -21.69
C ARG A 178 0.34 9.01 -22.45
N HIS A 179 1.46 8.88 -21.75
CA HIS A 179 2.78 8.80 -22.38
C HIS A 179 2.97 7.55 -23.23
N THR A 180 2.40 6.41 -22.83
CA THR A 180 2.45 5.19 -23.64
C THR A 180 1.61 5.27 -24.91
N ARG A 181 0.55 6.09 -24.94
CA ARG A 181 -0.26 6.29 -26.15
C ARG A 181 0.39 7.23 -27.16
N ASP A 182 1.16 8.21 -26.69
CA ASP A 182 1.79 9.22 -27.55
C ASP A 182 3.11 8.72 -28.18
N SER A 183 3.65 7.57 -27.73
CA SER A 183 4.94 7.01 -28.16
C SER A 183 4.85 5.81 -29.13
N VAL A 184 3.64 5.34 -29.45
CA VAL A 184 3.34 4.26 -30.41
C VAL A 184 2.72 4.85 -31.67
#